data_AF-D0N8A8-F1
#
_entry.id   AF-D0N8A8-F1
#
_cell.length_a   1.000
_cell.length_b   1.000
_cell.length_c   1.000
_cell.angle_alpha   90.00
_cell.angle_beta   90.00
_cell.angle_gamma   90.00
#
_symmetry.space_group_name_H-M   'P 1'
#
loop_
_entity.id
_entity.type
_entity.pdbx_description
1 polymer ?
#
loop_
_entity_poly.entity_id
_entity_poly.type
_entity_poly.pdbx_seq_one_letter_code
_entity_poly.pdbx_strand_id
1 'polypeptide(L)'
;MDKVSAQNGVDSRKLDTVCAKRAGATLGYCIPTWYGICDAWAPASIFEQEPNCPVTFNGVTFQPMDVKALMTDVYDNVNVSAVYAGERYYGTDDSIDEYGSHTDYTYRDLNPGLLHIVATNLSGLLKKTFIIDRDAGAEVWNQPVVSFKSIVYTNARLSWINETYTDGGLNIIGGEWLYGSNDNHPDFLWLLQGKPKPDTVTKTDLKYADVTMLLEKATACSNSEPPRL
;
A
#
# COMPACT_ATOMS: atom_id res chain seq x y z
N MET A 1 25.28 6.57 -1.24
CA MET A 1 25.04 5.10 -1.34
C MET A 1 25.17 4.37 -0.01
N ASP A 2 26.18 4.64 0.83
CA ASP A 2 26.27 3.93 2.13
C ASP A 2 25.10 4.22 3.07
N LYS A 3 24.65 5.48 3.15
CA LYS A 3 23.45 5.86 3.91
C LYS A 3 22.20 5.12 3.43
N VAL A 4 22.02 5.00 2.11
CA VAL A 4 20.92 4.23 1.50
C VAL A 4 21.01 2.76 1.89
N SER A 5 22.20 2.16 1.81
CA SER A 5 22.40 0.75 2.17
C SER A 5 22.16 0.47 3.66
N ALA A 6 22.61 1.38 4.54
CA ALA A 6 22.43 1.28 5.98
C ALA A 6 20.98 1.47 6.42
N GLN A 7 20.23 2.34 5.74
CA GLN A 7 18.84 2.64 6.06
C GLN A 7 17.89 1.59 5.46
N ASN A 8 18.01 1.33 4.15
CA ASN A 8 17.01 0.60 3.34
C ASN A 8 17.58 -0.57 2.53
N GLY A 9 18.90 -0.79 2.56
CA GLY A 9 19.57 -1.78 1.70
C GLY A 9 20.22 -2.92 2.46
N VAL A 10 21.30 -3.46 1.88
CA VAL A 10 21.96 -4.69 2.36
C VAL A 10 22.50 -4.54 3.79
N ASP A 11 22.89 -3.34 4.20
CA ASP A 11 23.48 -3.13 5.53
C ASP A 11 22.42 -2.93 6.64
N SER A 12 21.12 -2.91 6.29
CA SER A 12 20.02 -2.60 7.22
C SER A 12 19.43 -3.82 7.96
N ARG A 13 19.54 -5.04 7.40
CA ARG A 13 18.86 -6.24 7.93
C ARG A 13 19.71 -7.50 7.79
N LYS A 14 19.61 -8.40 8.78
CA LYS A 14 20.40 -9.65 8.86
C LYS A 14 19.53 -10.82 9.33
N LEU A 15 18.52 -11.20 8.55
CA LEU A 15 17.50 -12.16 8.96
C LEU A 15 16.91 -12.90 7.75
N ASP A 16 17.61 -13.86 7.15
CA ASP A 16 17.03 -14.90 6.27
C ASP A 16 18.09 -15.93 5.80
N THR A 17 17.87 -16.58 4.65
CA THR A 17 18.67 -17.60 3.95
C THR A 17 19.23 -17.13 2.61
N VAL A 18 18.66 -16.11 1.95
CA VAL A 18 19.14 -15.63 0.64
C VAL A 18 20.25 -14.60 0.81
N CYS A 19 21.43 -14.90 0.27
CA CYS A 19 22.62 -14.03 0.37
C CYS A 19 22.50 -12.79 -0.53
N ALA A 20 22.32 -11.62 0.09
CA ALA A 20 22.34 -10.31 -0.56
C ALA A 20 23.71 -9.64 -0.36
N LYS A 21 24.26 -9.09 -1.44
CA LYS A 21 25.63 -8.60 -1.48
C LYS A 21 25.73 -7.29 -2.26
N ARG A 22 26.42 -6.30 -1.69
CA ARG A 22 26.67 -5.01 -2.35
C ARG A 22 27.60 -5.18 -3.55
N ALA A 23 27.42 -4.34 -4.57
CA ALA A 23 28.32 -4.28 -5.70
C ALA A 23 29.77 -4.04 -5.25
N GLY A 24 30.71 -4.87 -5.73
CA GLY A 24 32.13 -4.80 -5.36
C GLY A 24 32.50 -5.39 -4.00
N ALA A 25 31.54 -5.80 -3.16
CA ALA A 25 31.85 -6.48 -1.91
C ALA A 25 32.37 -7.91 -2.16
N THR A 26 32.91 -8.56 -1.13
CA THR A 26 33.24 -10.00 -1.15
C THR A 26 32.30 -10.82 -0.27
N LEU A 27 31.76 -10.20 0.79
CA LEU A 27 30.82 -10.77 1.75
C LEU A 27 29.45 -10.08 1.65
N GLY A 28 28.41 -10.71 2.19
CA GLY A 28 27.03 -10.23 2.19
C GLY A 28 26.27 -10.64 3.46
N TYR A 29 24.97 -10.37 3.50
CA TYR A 29 24.07 -10.76 4.58
C TYR A 29 22.88 -11.53 4.03
N CYS A 30 22.27 -12.37 4.86
CA CYS A 30 21.05 -13.05 4.47
C CYS A 30 19.83 -12.15 4.73
N ILE A 31 19.04 -11.89 3.68
CA ILE A 31 17.95 -10.90 3.69
C ILE A 31 16.73 -11.52 3.01
N PRO A 32 15.49 -11.30 3.53
CA PRO A 32 14.29 -11.81 2.89
C PRO A 32 14.08 -11.15 1.54
N THR A 33 13.67 -11.91 0.53
CA THR A 33 13.46 -11.36 -0.82
C THR A 33 12.20 -10.48 -0.93
N TRP A 34 11.30 -10.56 0.04
CA TRP A 34 10.13 -9.69 0.14
C TRP A 34 10.43 -8.36 0.86
N TYR A 35 11.59 -8.24 1.53
CA TYR A 35 11.97 -7.01 2.22
C TYR A 35 12.18 -5.87 1.21
N GLY A 36 11.46 -4.78 1.42
CA GLY A 36 11.51 -3.59 0.58
C GLY A 36 10.65 -2.47 1.16
N ILE A 37 10.45 -1.44 0.37
CA ILE A 37 9.76 -0.19 0.75
C ILE A 37 8.41 -0.06 0.00
N CYS A 38 7.63 -1.15 -0.03
CA CYS A 38 6.34 -1.17 -0.71
C CYS A 38 5.34 -0.20 -0.05
N ASP A 39 5.45 0.00 1.26
CA ASP A 39 4.74 0.99 2.06
C ASP A 39 5.08 2.43 1.67
N ALA A 40 6.26 2.69 1.10
CA ALA A 40 6.64 3.99 0.55
C ALA A 40 6.21 4.18 -0.91
N TRP A 41 6.35 3.12 -1.72
CA TRP A 41 5.98 3.15 -3.14
C TRP A 41 4.47 3.32 -3.34
N ALA A 42 3.65 2.61 -2.56
CA ALA A 42 2.19 2.67 -2.67
C ALA A 42 1.64 4.10 -2.52
N PRO A 43 1.94 4.89 -1.47
CA PRO A 43 1.48 6.26 -1.38
C PRO A 43 2.13 7.16 -2.43
N ALA A 44 3.42 6.99 -2.76
CA ALA A 44 4.07 7.78 -3.81
C ALA A 44 3.33 7.64 -5.16
N SER A 45 2.89 6.42 -5.51
CA SER A 45 2.13 6.17 -6.74
C SER A 45 0.72 6.79 -6.76
N ILE A 46 0.16 7.09 -5.59
CA ILE A 46 -1.15 7.73 -5.45
C ILE A 46 -1.04 9.25 -5.51
N PHE A 47 -0.03 9.80 -4.83
CA PHE A 47 0.11 11.24 -4.63
C PHE A 47 0.93 11.94 -5.72
N GLU A 48 1.88 11.24 -6.34
CA GLU A 48 2.78 11.82 -7.33
C GLU A 48 2.36 11.48 -8.75
N GLN A 49 2.53 12.45 -9.65
CA GLN A 49 2.33 12.19 -11.08
C GLN A 49 3.39 11.22 -11.57
N GLU A 50 3.04 10.36 -12.52
CA GLU A 50 3.99 9.42 -13.07
C GLU A 50 5.03 10.15 -13.96
N PRO A 51 6.34 10.02 -13.69
CA PRO A 51 7.36 10.54 -14.60
C PRO A 51 7.34 9.74 -15.91
N ASN A 52 7.31 10.44 -17.05
CA ASN A 52 7.14 9.84 -18.38
C ASN A 52 8.37 9.97 -19.28
N CYS A 53 9.29 10.89 -18.96
CA CYS A 53 10.45 11.17 -19.80
C CYS A 53 11.75 11.35 -19.00
N PRO A 54 12.91 11.08 -19.64
CA PRO A 54 14.21 11.32 -19.03
C PRO A 54 14.45 12.83 -18.81
N VAL A 55 15.14 13.17 -17.73
CA VAL A 55 15.49 14.54 -17.36
C VAL A 55 17.00 14.65 -17.17
N THR A 56 17.64 15.54 -17.93
CA THR A 56 19.05 15.87 -17.70
C THR A 56 19.19 17.05 -16.73
N PHE A 57 19.91 16.85 -15.64
CA PHE A 57 20.22 17.88 -14.66
C PHE A 57 21.70 17.78 -14.26
N ASN A 58 22.43 18.89 -14.32
CA ASN A 58 23.88 18.95 -14.02
C ASN A 58 24.72 17.89 -14.77
N GLY A 59 24.38 17.63 -16.03
CA GLY A 59 25.10 16.65 -16.87
C GLY A 59 24.77 15.18 -16.60
N VAL A 60 23.87 14.90 -15.65
CA VAL A 60 23.36 13.54 -15.38
C VAL A 60 21.95 13.42 -15.92
N THR A 61 21.68 12.35 -16.66
CA THR A 61 20.33 12.03 -17.16
C THR A 61 19.67 11.04 -16.21
N PHE A 62 18.57 11.47 -15.60
CA PHE A 62 17.68 10.66 -14.77
C PHE A 62 16.60 10.06 -15.67
N GLN A 63 16.50 8.74 -15.72
CA GLN A 63 15.40 8.04 -16.36
C GLN A 63 14.13 8.14 -15.51
N PRO A 64 12.94 7.95 -16.09
CA PRO A 64 11.69 7.89 -15.30
C PRO A 64 11.75 6.94 -14.12
N MET A 65 12.42 5.79 -14.30
CA MET A 65 12.58 4.80 -13.23
C MET A 65 13.51 5.29 -12.11
N ASP A 66 14.53 6.10 -12.43
CA ASP A 66 15.40 6.72 -11.43
C ASP A 66 14.60 7.71 -10.58
N VAL A 67 13.75 8.52 -11.21
CA VAL A 67 12.86 9.47 -10.51
C VAL A 67 11.86 8.72 -9.63
N LYS A 68 11.28 7.60 -10.09
CA LYS A 68 10.42 6.73 -9.28
C LYS A 68 11.16 6.17 -8.06
N ALA A 69 12.39 5.70 -8.24
CA ALA A 69 13.21 5.18 -7.13
C ALA A 69 13.54 6.27 -6.10
N LEU A 70 13.96 7.45 -6.55
CA LEU A 70 14.22 8.59 -5.66
C LEU A 70 12.95 9.02 -4.91
N MET A 71 11.82 9.13 -5.61
CA MET A 71 10.56 9.50 -4.97
C MET A 71 10.11 8.47 -3.94
N THR A 72 10.31 7.19 -4.22
CA THR A 72 9.98 6.12 -3.26
C THR A 72 10.84 6.22 -2.00
N ASP A 73 12.14 6.50 -2.12
CA ASP A 73 13.03 6.71 -0.96
C ASP A 73 12.64 7.97 -0.15
N VAL A 74 12.01 8.98 -0.77
CA VAL A 74 11.46 10.13 -0.03
C VAL A 74 10.27 9.75 0.84
N TYR A 75 9.39 8.89 0.34
CA TYR A 75 8.20 8.46 1.07
C TYR A 75 8.54 7.42 2.16
N ASP A 76 9.72 6.79 2.10
CA ASP A 76 10.19 5.90 3.15
C ASP A 76 10.40 6.65 4.47
N ASN A 77 9.76 6.18 5.54
CA ASN A 77 9.81 6.78 6.86
C ASN A 77 9.38 8.27 6.91
N VAL A 78 8.49 8.69 6.01
CA VAL A 78 8.03 10.08 5.97
C VAL A 78 7.10 10.40 7.13
N ASN A 79 7.26 11.57 7.73
CA ASN A 79 6.43 12.01 8.86
C ASN A 79 5.10 12.62 8.36
N VAL A 80 4.23 11.77 7.83
CA VAL A 80 2.87 12.11 7.42
C VAL A 80 1.90 11.17 8.10
N SER A 81 0.83 11.74 8.67
CA SER A 81 -0.20 10.96 9.34
C SER A 81 -0.90 10.01 8.35
N ALA A 82 -1.11 8.77 8.79
CA ALA A 82 -1.86 7.77 8.08
C ALA A 82 -3.09 7.33 8.90
N VAL A 83 -4.17 7.03 8.19
CA VAL A 83 -5.39 6.45 8.76
C VAL A 83 -5.40 4.97 8.43
N TYR A 84 -5.53 4.11 9.43
CA TYR A 84 -5.51 2.65 9.29
C TYR A 84 -6.86 2.04 9.68
N ALA A 85 -7.21 0.93 9.06
CA ALA A 85 -8.26 0.01 9.48
C ALA A 85 -7.80 -1.43 9.24
N GLY A 86 -8.00 -2.28 10.24
CA GLY A 86 -7.28 -3.56 10.36
C GLY A 86 -6.04 -3.39 11.24
N GLU A 87 -5.60 -4.49 11.82
CA GLU A 87 -4.35 -4.68 12.54
C GLU A 87 -3.39 -5.46 11.62
N ARG A 88 -2.22 -5.85 12.16
CA ARG A 88 -1.25 -6.63 11.41
C ARG A 88 -1.24 -8.05 11.93
N TYR A 89 -1.40 -9.02 11.05
CA TYR A 89 -1.13 -10.41 11.38
C TYR A 89 0.38 -10.70 11.41
N TYR A 90 0.86 -11.35 12.48
CA TYR A 90 2.29 -11.65 12.66
C TYR A 90 2.64 -13.12 12.42
N GLY A 91 1.70 -13.95 11.94
CA GLY A 91 1.94 -15.38 11.71
C GLY A 91 1.94 -16.20 12.99
N THR A 92 1.05 -15.88 13.93
CA THR A 92 0.80 -16.61 15.17
C THR A 92 0.17 -18.00 14.93
N ASP A 93 0.11 -18.84 15.95
CA ASP A 93 -0.57 -20.13 15.84
C ASP A 93 -2.08 -19.90 15.67
N ASP A 94 -2.57 -20.10 14.44
CA ASP A 94 -3.98 -19.96 14.09
C ASP A 94 -4.62 -21.31 13.76
N SER A 95 -5.93 -21.39 13.94
CA SER A 95 -6.76 -22.57 13.70
C SER A 95 -8.14 -22.17 13.20
N ILE A 96 -8.88 -23.13 12.62
CA ILE A 96 -10.24 -22.92 12.15
C ILE A 96 -11.23 -23.49 13.17
N ASP A 97 -12.21 -22.69 13.58
CA ASP A 97 -13.28 -23.10 14.49
C ASP A 97 -14.37 -23.95 13.80
N GLU A 98 -15.37 -24.37 14.57
CA GLU A 98 -16.49 -25.19 14.08
C GLU A 98 -17.38 -24.50 13.03
N TYR A 99 -17.28 -23.18 12.89
CA TYR A 99 -18.02 -22.35 11.93
C TYR A 99 -17.20 -22.03 10.67
N GLY A 100 -15.98 -22.56 10.55
CA GLY A 100 -15.09 -22.30 9.42
C GLY A 100 -14.32 -20.97 9.53
N SER A 101 -14.26 -20.40 10.74
CA SER A 101 -13.66 -19.11 11.02
C SER A 101 -12.26 -19.25 11.62
N HIS A 102 -11.33 -18.38 11.21
CA HIS A 102 -10.02 -18.25 11.88
C HIS A 102 -10.20 -17.84 13.35
N THR A 103 -9.39 -18.43 14.23
CA THR A 103 -9.44 -18.20 15.68
C THR A 103 -8.62 -16.99 16.11
N ASP A 104 -7.58 -16.65 15.34
CA ASP A 104 -6.82 -15.43 15.55
C ASP A 104 -7.60 -14.22 15.04
N TYR A 105 -7.96 -13.32 15.95
CA TYR A 105 -8.70 -12.11 15.61
C TYR A 105 -7.92 -11.19 14.66
N THR A 106 -6.59 -11.20 14.71
CA THR A 106 -5.74 -10.38 13.84
C THR A 106 -5.66 -10.94 12.42
N TYR A 107 -6.03 -12.20 12.18
CA TYR A 107 -6.16 -12.73 10.82
C TYR A 107 -7.46 -12.30 10.14
N ARG A 108 -8.47 -11.86 10.89
CA ARG A 108 -9.83 -11.55 10.39
C ARG A 108 -10.35 -10.19 10.85
N ASP A 109 -9.42 -9.33 11.20
CA ASP A 109 -9.63 -7.99 11.74
C ASP A 109 -10.23 -7.01 10.71
N LEU A 110 -9.94 -7.16 9.42
CA LEU A 110 -10.58 -6.39 8.38
C LEU A 110 -11.95 -6.96 8.02
N ASN A 111 -12.98 -6.36 8.63
CA ASN A 111 -14.36 -6.71 8.32
C ASN A 111 -14.71 -6.44 6.84
N PRO A 112 -15.28 -7.40 6.10
CA PRO A 112 -15.61 -7.21 4.67
C PRO A 112 -16.72 -6.16 4.43
N GLY A 113 -17.60 -5.94 5.42
CA GLY A 113 -18.57 -4.85 5.39
C GLY A 113 -17.88 -3.47 5.43
N LEU A 114 -16.85 -3.33 6.27
CA LEU A 114 -16.03 -2.13 6.29
C LEU A 114 -15.28 -1.93 4.97
N LEU A 115 -14.63 -2.97 4.45
CA LEU A 115 -13.95 -2.89 3.15
C LEU A 115 -14.91 -2.45 2.05
N HIS A 116 -16.14 -3.00 2.01
CA HIS A 116 -17.15 -2.61 1.04
C HIS A 116 -17.56 -1.13 1.18
N ILE A 117 -17.81 -0.66 2.40
CA ILE A 117 -18.13 0.76 2.67
C ILE A 117 -16.98 1.65 2.22
N VAL A 118 -15.74 1.33 2.61
CA VAL A 118 -14.54 2.11 2.26
C VAL A 118 -14.35 2.15 0.75
N ALA A 119 -14.41 1.01 0.08
CA ALA A 119 -14.18 0.94 -1.36
C ALA A 119 -15.26 1.67 -2.17
N THR A 120 -16.54 1.54 -1.79
CA THR A 120 -17.63 2.23 -2.47
C THR A 120 -17.62 3.73 -2.22
N ASN A 121 -17.32 4.18 -1.00
CA ASN A 121 -17.26 5.60 -0.68
C ASN A 121 -16.00 6.26 -1.25
N LEU A 122 -14.82 5.68 -1.06
CA LEU A 122 -13.58 6.26 -1.55
C LEU A 122 -13.50 6.18 -3.08
N SER A 123 -13.52 4.98 -3.65
CA SER A 123 -13.32 4.79 -5.10
C SER A 123 -14.55 5.16 -5.92
N GLY A 124 -15.74 4.83 -5.40
CA GLY A 124 -17.00 5.11 -6.08
C GLY A 124 -17.44 6.56 -5.99
N LEU A 125 -17.65 7.08 -4.78
CA LEU A 125 -18.25 8.40 -4.55
C LEU A 125 -17.21 9.54 -4.54
N LEU A 126 -16.13 9.38 -3.79
CA LEU A 126 -15.13 10.43 -3.56
C LEU A 126 -14.03 10.46 -4.62
N LYS A 127 -13.99 9.47 -5.51
CA LYS A 127 -12.95 9.29 -6.55
C LYS A 127 -11.53 9.35 -5.99
N LYS A 128 -11.36 8.82 -4.77
CA LYS A 128 -10.09 8.63 -4.07
C LYS A 128 -9.73 7.15 -4.04
N THR A 129 -8.48 6.85 -3.76
CA THR A 129 -8.00 5.49 -3.54
C THR A 129 -7.40 5.34 -2.14
N PHE A 130 -7.08 4.10 -1.77
CA PHE A 130 -6.49 3.66 -0.53
C PHE A 130 -5.47 2.55 -0.83
N ILE A 131 -4.67 2.20 0.18
CA ILE A 131 -3.66 1.16 0.11
C ILE A 131 -4.17 -0.04 0.91
N ILE A 132 -3.89 -1.23 0.42
CA ILE A 132 -4.18 -2.48 1.13
C ILE A 132 -2.90 -3.28 1.31
N ASP A 133 -2.83 -4.06 2.38
CA ASP A 133 -2.07 -5.31 2.33
C ASP A 133 -2.89 -6.33 1.56
N ARG A 134 -2.35 -6.85 0.45
CA ARG A 134 -3.13 -7.74 -0.44
C ARG A 134 -3.15 -9.21 0.04
N ASP A 135 -2.36 -9.53 1.05
CA ASP A 135 -2.17 -10.88 1.58
C ASP A 135 -2.47 -10.85 3.09
N ALA A 136 -3.20 -11.84 3.60
CA ALA A 136 -3.52 -11.99 5.03
C ALA A 136 -2.40 -12.71 5.82
N GLY A 137 -1.32 -13.10 5.14
CA GLY A 137 -0.17 -13.78 5.74
C GLY A 137 0.79 -12.85 6.49
N ALA A 138 1.87 -13.43 7.02
CA ALA A 138 2.85 -12.68 7.81
C ALA A 138 3.73 -11.69 7.00
N GLU A 139 3.83 -11.92 5.68
CA GLU A 139 4.52 -11.01 4.76
C GLU A 139 3.60 -9.85 4.39
N VAL A 140 4.10 -8.63 4.50
CA VAL A 140 3.30 -7.43 4.19
C VAL A 140 3.53 -6.97 2.76
N TRP A 141 2.45 -6.86 1.98
CA TRP A 141 2.48 -6.48 0.58
C TRP A 141 1.55 -5.30 0.29
N ASN A 142 2.02 -4.09 0.59
CA ASN A 142 1.27 -2.84 0.34
C ASN A 142 1.06 -2.61 -1.17
N GLN A 143 -0.20 -2.43 -1.57
CA GLN A 143 -0.58 -2.13 -2.96
C GLN A 143 -1.59 -0.98 -3.03
N PRO A 144 -1.39 -0.01 -3.94
CA PRO A 144 -2.41 1.00 -4.23
C PRO A 144 -3.60 0.37 -4.97
N VAL A 145 -4.82 0.63 -4.51
CA VAL A 145 -6.02 0.06 -5.13
C VAL A 145 -6.38 0.84 -6.41
N VAL A 146 -6.33 0.17 -7.57
CA VAL A 146 -6.66 0.83 -8.85
C VAL A 146 -8.17 0.81 -9.13
N SER A 147 -8.83 -0.30 -8.83
CA SER A 147 -10.26 -0.47 -9.05
C SER A 147 -10.83 -1.50 -8.10
N PHE A 148 -12.15 -1.44 -7.87
CA PHE A 148 -12.86 -2.36 -7.01
C PHE A 148 -14.15 -2.84 -7.68
N LYS A 149 -14.39 -4.15 -7.59
CA LYS A 149 -15.63 -4.79 -8.01
C LYS A 149 -16.04 -5.77 -6.93
N SER A 150 -17.21 -5.55 -6.33
CA SER A 150 -17.76 -6.42 -5.30
C SER A 150 -19.02 -7.11 -5.81
N ILE A 151 -19.13 -8.40 -5.47
CA ILE A 151 -20.36 -9.17 -5.58
C ILE A 151 -20.77 -9.48 -4.14
N VAL A 152 -21.88 -8.90 -3.69
CA VAL A 152 -22.40 -9.10 -2.34
C VAL A 152 -23.52 -10.14 -2.40
N TYR A 153 -23.32 -11.26 -1.73
CA TYR A 153 -24.39 -12.22 -1.49
C TYR A 153 -25.14 -11.81 -0.22
N THR A 154 -26.30 -11.18 -0.38
CA THR A 154 -27.17 -10.85 0.75
C THR A 154 -28.10 -12.02 1.05
N ASN A 155 -27.90 -12.72 2.17
CA ASN A 155 -28.92 -13.61 2.71
C ASN A 155 -29.92 -12.76 3.51
N ALA A 156 -31.00 -12.36 2.85
CA ALA A 156 -32.05 -11.56 3.49
C ALA A 156 -32.95 -12.47 4.34
N ARG A 157 -32.83 -12.37 5.67
CA ARG A 157 -33.83 -12.96 6.58
C ARG A 157 -35.02 -12.02 6.68
N LEU A 158 -36.16 -12.42 6.12
CA LEU A 158 -37.42 -11.71 6.34
C LEU A 158 -37.72 -11.70 7.84
N SER A 159 -37.61 -10.52 8.44
CA SER A 159 -38.01 -10.24 9.82
C SER A 159 -39.08 -9.17 9.73
N TRP A 160 -40.30 -9.47 10.13
CA TRP A 160 -41.42 -8.52 10.07
C TRP A 160 -41.25 -7.44 11.13
N ILE A 161 -41.40 -6.19 10.71
CA ILE A 161 -41.46 -5.00 11.56
C ILE A 161 -42.91 -4.50 11.52
N ASN A 162 -43.48 -4.13 12.67
CA ASN A 162 -44.76 -3.40 12.71
C ASN A 162 -44.60 -2.03 12.01
N GLU A 163 -45.68 -1.51 11.45
CA GLU A 163 -45.76 -0.27 10.66
C GLU A 163 -44.87 0.87 11.21
N THR A 164 -43.86 1.28 10.43
CA THR A 164 -43.09 2.51 10.67
C THR A 164 -43.20 3.41 9.45
N TYR A 165 -43.42 4.71 9.67
CA TYR A 165 -43.51 5.75 8.63
C TYR A 165 -42.17 6.48 8.40
N THR A 166 -41.06 5.86 8.80
CA THR A 166 -39.72 6.43 8.67
C THR A 166 -39.06 5.92 7.41
N ASP A 167 -38.70 6.81 6.48
CA ASP A 167 -37.83 6.48 5.35
C ASP A 167 -36.48 5.98 5.88
N GLY A 168 -36.18 4.70 5.67
CA GLY A 168 -34.92 4.08 6.07
C GLY A 168 -34.41 3.15 4.98
N GLY A 169 -33.24 3.47 4.42
CA GLY A 169 -32.52 2.56 3.51
C GLY A 169 -31.88 1.39 4.26
N LEU A 170 -31.56 0.31 3.54
CA LEU A 170 -30.76 -0.78 4.09
C LEU A 170 -29.35 -0.27 4.44
N ASN A 171 -28.96 -0.38 5.71
CA ASN A 171 -27.62 -0.03 6.18
C ASN A 171 -26.76 -1.29 6.32
N ILE A 172 -25.49 -1.21 5.88
CA ILE A 172 -24.50 -2.24 6.17
C ILE A 172 -24.17 -2.15 7.67
N ILE A 173 -24.45 -3.21 8.42
CA ILE A 173 -24.14 -3.33 9.86
C ILE A 173 -22.96 -4.28 10.13
N GLY A 174 -22.47 -4.95 9.09
CA GLY A 174 -21.37 -5.92 9.15
C GLY A 174 -21.31 -6.80 7.90
N GLY A 175 -20.37 -7.74 7.90
CA GLY A 175 -20.24 -8.78 6.88
C GLY A 175 -19.27 -9.86 7.34
N GLU A 176 -19.28 -11.00 6.66
CA GLU A 176 -18.37 -12.12 6.88
C GLU A 176 -17.69 -12.55 5.58
N TRP A 177 -16.44 -12.98 5.69
CA TRP A 177 -15.69 -13.57 4.59
C TRP A 177 -16.19 -15.00 4.37
N LEU A 178 -16.42 -15.37 3.10
CA LEU A 178 -16.96 -16.68 2.75
C LEU A 178 -16.09 -17.35 1.68
N TYR A 179 -16.13 -18.68 1.65
CA TYR A 179 -15.40 -19.52 0.70
C TYR A 179 -13.90 -19.19 0.70
N GLY A 180 -13.24 -19.17 -0.46
CA GLY A 180 -11.82 -18.84 -0.55
C GLY A 180 -11.46 -17.43 -0.10
N SER A 181 -12.44 -16.52 0.08
CA SER A 181 -12.15 -15.18 0.63
C SER A 181 -11.92 -15.21 2.14
N ASN A 182 -12.11 -16.36 2.82
CA ASN A 182 -11.74 -16.52 4.23
C ASN A 182 -10.21 -16.59 4.43
N ASP A 183 -9.46 -17.00 3.40
CA ASP A 183 -7.99 -17.08 3.43
C ASP A 183 -7.33 -16.16 2.39
N ASN A 184 -8.13 -15.55 1.51
CA ASN A 184 -7.66 -14.66 0.45
C ASN A 184 -8.45 -13.34 0.50
N HIS A 185 -8.14 -12.55 1.50
CA HIS A 185 -8.65 -11.20 1.69
C HIS A 185 -7.51 -10.25 2.08
N PRO A 186 -7.72 -8.93 1.94
CA PRO A 186 -6.75 -7.97 2.45
C PRO A 186 -6.64 -8.05 3.98
N ASP A 187 -5.43 -7.93 4.53
CA ASP A 187 -5.18 -7.91 5.99
C ASP A 187 -5.63 -6.57 6.59
N PHE A 188 -5.10 -5.46 6.07
CA PHE A 188 -5.47 -4.12 6.49
C PHE A 188 -5.56 -3.16 5.30
N LEU A 189 -6.20 -2.02 5.55
CA LEU A 189 -6.23 -0.90 4.61
C LEU A 189 -5.79 0.39 5.29
N TRP A 190 -5.22 1.29 4.52
CA TRP A 190 -4.77 2.58 5.03
C TRP A 190 -4.67 3.67 3.97
N LEU A 191 -4.64 4.91 4.44
CA LEU A 191 -4.50 6.11 3.61
C LEU A 191 -3.51 7.07 4.24
N LEU A 192 -2.59 7.59 3.44
CA LEU A 192 -1.78 8.73 3.83
C LEU A 192 -2.63 10.02 3.74
N GLN A 193 -2.53 10.91 4.73
CA GLN A 193 -3.36 12.13 4.78
C GLN A 193 -2.86 13.26 3.86
N GLY A 194 -1.69 13.10 3.24
CA GLY A 194 -1.15 14.08 2.29
C GLY A 194 0.24 13.73 1.80
N LYS A 195 0.86 14.69 1.10
CA LYS A 195 2.25 14.63 0.65
C LYS A 195 3.23 14.96 1.80
N PRO A 196 4.50 14.55 1.69
CA PRO A 196 5.57 15.06 2.54
C PRO A 196 5.63 16.59 2.52
N LYS A 197 6.14 17.21 3.58
CA LYS A 197 6.37 18.67 3.59
C LYS A 197 7.46 19.06 2.58
N PRO A 198 7.36 20.19 1.86
CA PRO A 198 8.34 20.57 0.84
C PRO A 198 9.80 20.64 1.33
N ASP A 199 10.01 20.96 2.61
CA ASP A 199 11.32 21.06 3.27
C ASP A 199 11.83 19.73 3.85
N THR A 200 11.14 18.62 3.59
CA THR A 200 11.54 17.28 4.05
C THR A 200 12.90 16.90 3.50
N VAL A 201 13.77 16.46 4.41
CA VAL A 201 15.05 15.82 4.12
C VAL A 201 15.02 14.43 4.75
N THR A 202 15.24 13.39 3.95
CA THR A 202 15.23 11.99 4.41
C THR A 202 16.47 11.68 5.25
N LYS A 203 16.45 10.52 5.93
CA LYS A 203 17.63 9.99 6.63
C LYS A 203 18.79 9.63 5.68
N THR A 204 18.50 9.49 4.39
CA THR A 204 19.47 9.24 3.31
C THR A 204 20.02 10.53 2.69
N ASP A 205 19.71 11.70 3.27
CA ASP A 205 20.02 13.07 2.82
C ASP A 205 19.31 13.50 1.52
N LEU A 206 18.24 12.81 1.12
CA LEU A 206 17.47 13.15 -0.06
C LEU A 206 16.50 14.28 0.27
N LYS A 207 16.50 15.36 -0.52
CA LYS A 207 15.58 16.49 -0.34
C LYS A 207 14.35 16.31 -1.20
N TYR A 208 13.16 16.37 -0.60
CA TYR A 208 11.92 16.25 -1.36
C TYR A 208 11.77 17.35 -2.43
N ALA A 209 12.21 18.58 -2.14
CA ALA A 209 12.25 19.68 -3.10
C ALA A 209 13.08 19.38 -4.36
N ASP A 210 14.21 18.68 -4.22
CA ASP A 210 15.07 18.37 -5.37
C ASP A 210 14.44 17.28 -6.24
N VAL A 211 13.84 16.26 -5.60
CA VAL A 211 13.17 15.16 -6.31
C VAL A 211 11.89 15.64 -7.00
N THR A 212 11.11 16.52 -6.36
CA THR A 212 9.92 17.12 -6.97
C THR A 212 10.27 18.00 -8.17
N MET A 213 11.37 18.75 -8.13
CA MET A 213 11.87 19.49 -9.31
C MET A 213 12.19 18.56 -10.49
N LEU A 214 12.81 17.40 -10.24
CA LEU A 214 13.04 16.40 -11.28
C LEU A 214 11.72 15.82 -11.80
N LEU A 215 10.78 15.53 -10.90
CA LEU A 215 9.46 14.99 -11.23
C LEU A 215 8.65 15.95 -12.12
N GLU A 216 8.61 17.23 -11.78
CA GLU A 216 7.92 18.26 -12.57
C GLU A 216 8.47 18.32 -13.99
N LYS A 217 9.80 18.20 -14.17
CA LYS A 217 10.41 18.14 -15.50
C LYS A 217 10.07 16.83 -16.23
N ALA A 218 10.06 15.71 -15.51
CA ALA A 218 9.79 14.39 -16.07
C ALA A 218 8.31 14.18 -16.43
N THR A 219 7.42 15.03 -15.95
CA THR A 219 5.97 14.99 -16.21
C THR A 219 5.53 16.02 -17.26
N ALA A 220 6.30 17.10 -17.43
CA ALA A 220 5.99 18.20 -18.35
C ALA A 220 6.29 17.91 -19.83
N CYS A 221 6.89 16.78 -20.20
CA CYS A 221 7.03 16.43 -21.60
C CYS A 221 5.66 16.15 -22.23
N SER A 222 5.40 16.79 -23.38
CA SER A 222 4.23 16.52 -24.19
C SER A 222 4.26 15.07 -24.68
N ASN A 223 3.30 14.27 -24.20
CA ASN A 223 3.09 12.86 -24.52
C ASN A 223 3.37 12.53 -25.99
N SER A 224 4.47 11.82 -26.27
CA SER A 224 4.49 10.88 -27.38
C SER A 224 4.07 9.51 -26.83
N GLU A 225 2.75 9.29 -26.81
CA GLU A 225 2.03 8.05 -26.45
C GLU A 225 2.21 7.52 -25.00
N PRO A 226 1.12 7.25 -24.25
CA PRO A 226 1.22 6.55 -22.97
C PRO A 226 1.73 5.11 -23.18
N PRO A 227 2.52 4.56 -22.24
CA PRO A 227 2.93 3.16 -22.32
C PRO A 227 1.69 2.26 -22.30
N ARG A 228 1.61 1.35 -23.29
CA ARG A 228 0.57 0.32 -23.35
C ARG A 228 0.81 -0.67 -22.22
N LEU A 229 -0.21 -0.87 -21.38
CA LEU A 229 -0.35 -2.06 -20.54
C LEU A 229 -0.53 -3.31 -21.41
#